data_AF-A0A154ML68-F1
#
_entry.id   AF-A0A154ML68-F1
#
_cell.length_a   1.000
_cell.length_b   1.000
_cell.length_c   1.000
_cell.angle_alpha   90.00
_cell.angle_beta   90.00
_cell.angle_gamma   90.00
#
_symmetry.space_group_name_H-M   'P 1'
#
loop_
_entity.id
_entity.type
_entity.pdbx_description
1 polymer ?
#
loop_
_entity_poly.entity_id
_entity_poly.type
_entity_poly.pdbx_seq_one_letter_code
_entity_poly.pdbx_strand_id
1 'polypeptide(L)'
;MSTVEPAFTLEEAHDLQASLAEPVRPGLSEAELDDVEARFGFRFAADHRTFLSAGVPIGDRWPDWRCGNPEQLRKRLDWPVDGVLYDIEHNGFWLPDWGMRPLDLADALARAREHLARVPQLVPVCGHRYLPGIAGSSGYPVLSVYQTDIVYYGYDLRGYLRHDFGDEPLGPPPPGGPRQIEFWSRFVE
;
A
#
# COMPACT_ATOMS: atom_id res chain seq x y z
N MET A 1 -12.21 -18.82 -13.03
CA MET A 1 -11.13 -18.98 -12.03
C MET A 1 -10.10 -17.94 -12.37
N SER A 2 -9.97 -16.90 -11.53
CA SER A 2 -9.01 -15.82 -11.77
C SER A 2 -7.60 -16.40 -11.60
N THR A 3 -6.84 -16.46 -12.69
CA THR A 3 -5.42 -16.80 -12.66
C THR A 3 -4.72 -15.62 -11.99
N VAL A 4 -4.50 -15.73 -10.68
CA VAL A 4 -3.60 -14.82 -9.97
C VAL A 4 -2.24 -15.00 -10.63
N GLU A 5 -1.78 -13.98 -11.37
CA GLU A 5 -0.41 -14.02 -11.85
C GLU A 5 0.52 -14.15 -10.65
N PRO A 6 1.53 -15.05 -10.72
CA PRO A 6 2.49 -15.17 -9.64
C PRO A 6 3.16 -13.82 -9.41
N ALA A 7 3.56 -13.56 -8.16
CA ALA A 7 4.52 -12.49 -7.89
C ALA A 7 5.65 -12.53 -8.94
N PHE A 8 6.04 -11.38 -9.48
CA PHE A 8 7.13 -11.33 -10.45
C PHE A 8 8.41 -11.92 -9.86
N THR A 9 9.27 -12.49 -10.70
CA THR A 9 10.51 -13.15 -10.27
C THR A 9 11.54 -12.14 -9.77
N LEU A 10 12.60 -12.60 -9.07
CA LEU A 10 13.71 -11.71 -8.68
C LEU A 10 14.40 -11.08 -9.90
N GLU A 11 14.52 -11.82 -11.00
CA GLU A 11 15.06 -11.31 -12.27
C GLU A 11 14.19 -10.17 -12.83
N GLU A 12 12.88 -10.38 -12.89
CA GLU A 12 11.95 -9.35 -13.34
C GLU A 12 11.93 -8.14 -12.38
N ALA A 13 12.08 -8.37 -11.08
CA ALA A 13 12.20 -7.29 -10.10
C ALA A 13 13.45 -6.43 -10.33
N HIS A 14 14.59 -7.05 -10.66
CA HIS A 14 15.81 -6.33 -11.02
C HIS A 14 15.64 -5.50 -12.31
N ASP A 15 15.00 -6.07 -13.33
CA ASP A 15 14.71 -5.35 -14.58
C ASP A 15 13.81 -4.12 -14.33
N LEU A 16 12.76 -4.27 -13.53
CA LEU A 16 11.90 -3.15 -13.13
C LEU A 16 12.66 -2.10 -12.33
N GLN A 17 13.58 -2.51 -11.46
CA GLN A 17 14.39 -1.61 -10.65
C GLN A 17 15.38 -0.78 -11.49
N ALA A 18 15.89 -1.35 -12.59
CA ALA A 18 16.75 -0.63 -13.52
C ALA A 18 16.04 0.57 -14.18
N SER A 19 14.72 0.54 -14.28
CA SER A 19 13.90 1.61 -14.86
C SER A 19 13.53 2.73 -13.89
N LEU A 20 13.74 2.57 -12.57
CA LEU A 20 13.27 3.53 -11.57
C LEU A 20 13.94 4.92 -11.65
N ALA A 21 15.10 5.02 -12.30
CA ALA A 21 15.97 6.20 -12.31
C ALA A 21 16.39 6.73 -10.91
N GLU A 22 16.15 5.93 -9.87
CA GLU A 22 16.51 6.20 -8.47
C GLU A 22 17.64 5.28 -8.03
N PRO A 23 18.50 5.67 -7.08
CA PRO A 23 19.51 4.77 -6.55
C PRO A 23 18.85 3.56 -5.86
N VAL A 24 19.41 2.37 -6.09
CA VAL A 24 18.92 1.13 -5.48
C VAL A 24 20.04 0.53 -4.63
N ARG A 25 19.76 0.27 -3.35
CA ARG A 25 20.66 -0.45 -2.44
C ARG A 25 20.47 -1.97 -2.59
N PRO A 26 21.42 -2.79 -2.11
CA PRO A 26 21.22 -4.23 -2.01
C PRO A 26 19.88 -4.57 -1.33
N GLY A 27 19.20 -5.59 -1.87
CA GLY A 27 17.90 -6.03 -1.39
C GLY A 27 17.91 -6.46 0.07
N LEU A 28 16.72 -6.52 0.67
CA LEU A 28 16.53 -7.04 2.02
C LEU A 28 16.63 -8.56 2.01
N SER A 29 17.33 -9.12 2.99
CA SER A 29 17.24 -10.55 3.27
C SER A 29 15.88 -10.92 3.88
N GLU A 30 15.50 -12.20 3.83
CA GLU A 30 14.29 -12.69 4.48
C GLU A 30 14.24 -12.32 5.98
N ALA A 31 15.39 -12.39 6.66
CA ALA A 31 15.48 -12.00 8.07
C ALA A 31 15.23 -10.48 8.27
N GLU A 32 15.76 -9.63 7.39
CA GLU A 32 15.50 -8.18 7.45
C GLU A 32 14.03 -7.86 7.17
N LEU A 33 13.39 -8.54 6.22
CA LEU A 33 11.97 -8.40 5.95
C LEU A 33 11.13 -8.80 7.16
N ASP A 34 11.44 -9.94 7.77
CA ASP A 34 10.74 -10.44 8.96
C ASP A 34 10.92 -9.50 10.16
N ASP A 35 12.12 -8.93 10.35
CA ASP A 35 12.39 -7.93 11.38
C ASP A 35 11.58 -6.64 11.17
N VAL A 36 11.46 -6.16 9.92
CA VAL A 36 10.62 -4.99 9.58
C VAL A 36 9.15 -5.28 9.88
N GLU A 37 8.64 -6.42 9.43
CA GLU A 37 7.27 -6.84 9.69
C GLU A 37 6.97 -6.95 11.18
N ALA A 38 7.86 -7.56 11.96
CA ALA A 38 7.73 -7.68 13.42
C ALA A 38 7.78 -6.32 14.12
N ARG A 39 8.69 -5.43 13.71
CA ARG A 39 8.87 -4.09 14.28
C ARG A 39 7.67 -3.18 14.06
N PHE A 40 7.04 -3.27 12.88
CA PHE A 40 5.97 -2.36 12.50
C PHE A 40 4.58 -2.97 12.63
N GLY A 41 4.45 -4.28 12.80
CA GLY A 41 3.18 -4.96 13.07
C GLY A 41 2.34 -5.22 11.82
N PHE A 42 2.98 -5.37 10.66
CA PHE A 42 2.33 -5.68 9.39
C PHE A 42 3.00 -6.89 8.72
N ARG A 43 2.44 -7.36 7.59
CA ARG A 43 3.09 -8.33 6.71
C ARG A 43 3.18 -7.78 5.30
N PHE A 44 4.30 -7.96 4.63
CA PHE A 44 4.42 -7.62 3.22
C PHE A 44 3.60 -8.62 2.37
N ALA A 45 3.04 -8.12 1.27
CA ALA A 45 2.58 -8.98 0.18
C ALA A 45 3.79 -9.70 -0.45
N ALA A 46 3.56 -10.86 -1.07
CA ALA A 46 4.61 -11.69 -1.67
C ALA A 46 5.36 -10.97 -2.81
N ASP A 47 4.64 -10.24 -3.66
CA ASP A 47 5.24 -9.41 -4.72
C ASP A 47 6.04 -8.22 -4.15
N HIS A 48 5.58 -7.62 -3.06
CA HIS A 48 6.33 -6.58 -2.36
C HIS A 48 7.62 -7.13 -1.72
N ARG A 49 7.58 -8.34 -1.11
CA ARG A 49 8.79 -9.02 -0.61
C ARG A 49 9.76 -9.26 -1.76
N THR A 50 9.31 -9.87 -2.86
CA THR A 50 10.19 -10.14 -4.01
C THR A 50 10.85 -8.87 -4.55
N PHE A 51 10.08 -7.77 -4.67
CA PHE A 51 10.63 -6.48 -5.08
C PHE A 51 11.74 -5.99 -4.13
N LEU A 52 11.47 -5.98 -2.82
CA LEU A 52 12.44 -5.51 -1.83
C LEU A 52 13.66 -6.45 -1.67
N SER A 53 13.50 -7.74 -1.95
CA SER A 53 14.59 -8.72 -1.94
C SER A 53 15.53 -8.58 -3.14
N ALA A 54 15.04 -8.09 -4.29
CA ALA A 54 15.90 -7.76 -5.43
C ALA A 54 16.73 -6.49 -5.15
N GLY A 55 16.13 -5.50 -4.50
CA GLY A 55 16.76 -4.22 -4.24
C GLY A 55 15.86 -3.30 -3.44
N VAL A 56 16.45 -2.33 -2.76
CA VAL A 56 15.69 -1.32 -2.01
C VAL A 56 15.93 0.03 -2.67
N PRO A 57 14.95 0.57 -3.43
CA PRO A 57 15.03 1.92 -3.93
C PRO A 57 15.16 2.91 -2.76
N ILE A 58 16.02 3.92 -2.92
CA ILE A 58 16.22 4.96 -1.93
C ILE A 58 15.95 6.33 -2.55
N GLY A 59 15.35 7.21 -1.78
CA GLY A 59 14.94 8.56 -2.20
C GLY A 59 13.80 9.06 -1.33
N ASP A 60 13.44 10.34 -1.46
CA ASP A 60 12.45 10.96 -0.56
C ASP A 60 11.07 10.30 -0.61
N ARG A 61 10.71 9.70 -1.75
CA ARG A 61 9.44 9.00 -1.91
C ARG A 61 9.46 7.57 -1.37
N TRP A 62 10.61 6.92 -1.28
CA TRP A 62 10.74 5.50 -0.95
C TRP A 62 10.92 5.26 0.55
N PRO A 63 10.22 4.28 1.16
CA PRO A 63 10.49 3.89 2.53
C PRO A 63 11.86 3.21 2.67
N ASP A 64 12.80 3.82 3.42
CA ASP A 64 14.06 3.17 3.79
C ASP A 64 13.81 2.23 4.98
N TRP A 65 13.41 0.99 4.71
CA TRP A 65 13.12 -0.01 5.75
C TRP A 65 14.35 -0.42 6.59
N ARG A 66 15.57 -0.21 6.06
CA ARG A 66 16.82 -0.63 6.71
C ARG A 66 17.38 0.44 7.64
N CYS A 67 17.45 1.68 7.16
CA CYS A 67 18.11 2.80 7.85
C CYS A 67 17.18 3.99 8.11
N GLY A 68 15.91 3.92 7.70
CA GLY A 68 14.97 5.02 7.82
C GLY A 68 14.58 5.36 9.25
N ASN A 69 14.14 6.60 9.46
CA ASN A 69 13.63 7.03 10.74
C ASN A 69 12.33 6.26 11.08
N PRO A 70 12.26 5.57 12.23
CA PRO A 70 11.12 4.72 12.56
C PRO A 70 9.81 5.47 12.74
N GLU A 71 9.86 6.71 13.24
CA GLU A 71 8.68 7.56 13.40
C GLU A 71 8.16 8.03 12.04
N GLN A 72 9.04 8.33 11.09
CA GLN A 72 8.65 8.69 9.73
C GLN A 72 8.04 7.49 8.99
N LEU A 73 8.60 6.29 9.17
CA LEU A 73 8.01 5.06 8.62
C LEU A 73 6.64 4.77 9.23
N ARG A 74 6.48 4.99 10.55
CA ARG A 74 5.19 4.87 11.24
C ARG A 74 4.16 5.85 10.66
N LYS A 75 4.53 7.12 10.45
CA LYS A 75 3.64 8.11 9.80
C LYS A 75 3.20 7.68 8.41
N ARG A 76 4.08 7.07 7.61
CA ARG A 76 3.71 6.53 6.29
C ARG A 76 2.74 5.36 6.40
N LEU A 77 2.93 4.48 7.37
CA LEU A 77 2.00 3.36 7.63
C LEU A 77 0.63 3.83 8.14
N ASP A 78 0.61 4.90 8.94
CA ASP A 78 -0.61 5.45 9.52
C ASP A 78 -1.38 6.36 8.54
N TRP A 79 -0.71 6.89 7.51
CA TRP A 79 -1.28 7.84 6.55
C TRP A 79 -2.65 7.46 5.98
N PRO A 80 -2.92 6.21 5.54
CA PRO A 80 -4.25 5.85 5.05
C PRO A 80 -5.34 5.97 6.12
N VAL A 81 -5.04 5.55 7.35
CA VAL A 81 -5.98 5.62 8.49
C VAL A 81 -6.19 7.07 8.92
N ASP A 82 -5.09 7.82 9.08
CA ASP A 82 -5.12 9.24 9.42
C ASP A 82 -5.90 10.05 8.38
N GLY A 83 -5.78 9.68 7.10
CA GLY A 83 -6.54 10.28 6.01
C GLY A 83 -8.06 10.09 6.15
N VAL A 84 -8.52 8.88 6.48
CA VAL A 84 -9.95 8.64 6.74
C VAL A 84 -10.43 9.44 7.96
N LEU A 85 -9.64 9.45 9.03
CA LEU A 85 -9.98 10.19 10.25
C LEU A 85 -10.05 11.70 10.01
N TYR A 86 -9.14 12.23 9.19
CA TYR A 86 -9.18 13.63 8.76
C TYR A 86 -10.51 13.97 8.09
N ASP A 87 -11.01 13.11 7.19
CA ASP A 87 -12.25 13.37 6.48
C ASP A 87 -13.49 13.32 7.40
N ILE A 88 -13.45 12.50 8.45
CA ILE A 88 -14.49 12.51 9.48
C ILE A 88 -14.51 13.84 10.23
N GLU A 89 -13.32 14.31 10.60
CA GLU A 89 -13.13 15.53 11.36
C GLU A 89 -13.51 16.77 10.55
N HIS A 90 -13.04 16.85 9.31
CA HIS A 90 -13.06 18.10 8.54
C HIS A 90 -14.04 18.10 7.36
N ASN A 91 -14.36 16.93 6.80
CA ASN A 91 -15.12 16.82 5.55
C ASN A 91 -16.50 16.16 5.73
N GLY A 92 -16.90 15.91 6.98
CA GLY A 92 -18.21 15.35 7.31
C GLY A 92 -18.39 13.89 6.90
N PHE A 93 -17.29 13.21 6.56
CA PHE A 93 -17.32 11.81 6.13
C PHE A 93 -17.81 10.90 7.26
N TRP A 94 -18.65 9.92 6.89
CA TRP A 94 -19.06 8.84 7.77
C TRP A 94 -19.61 7.68 6.95
N LEU A 95 -19.17 6.45 7.23
CA LEU A 95 -19.70 5.26 6.56
C LEU A 95 -21.01 4.80 7.19
N PRO A 96 -22.08 4.56 6.40
CA PRO A 96 -23.35 4.06 6.94
C PRO A 96 -23.23 2.75 7.74
N ASP A 97 -22.33 1.86 7.33
CA ASP A 97 -22.10 0.56 7.97
C ASP A 97 -21.48 0.69 9.38
N TRP A 98 -20.97 1.87 9.75
CA TRP A 98 -20.52 2.17 11.12
C TRP A 98 -21.68 2.61 12.05
N GLY A 99 -22.91 2.57 11.53
CA GLY A 99 -24.11 2.99 12.24
C GLY A 99 -24.29 4.50 12.27
N MET A 100 -25.08 5.00 13.23
CA MET A 100 -25.32 6.42 13.37
C MET A 100 -24.06 7.14 13.87
N ARG A 101 -23.64 8.19 13.15
CA ARG A 101 -22.53 9.06 13.54
C ARG A 101 -22.82 9.68 14.92
N PRO A 102 -21.92 9.55 15.90
CA PRO A 102 -22.01 10.30 17.15
C PRO A 102 -22.06 11.82 16.92
N LEU A 103 -22.77 12.53 17.79
CA LEU A 103 -22.81 14.00 17.76
C LEU A 103 -21.49 14.62 18.24
N ASP A 104 -20.85 13.98 19.22
CA ASP A 104 -19.53 14.37 19.70
C ASP A 104 -18.43 13.86 18.74
N LEU A 105 -17.51 14.74 18.38
CA LEU A 105 -16.43 14.42 17.44
C LEU A 105 -15.44 13.41 18.01
N ALA A 106 -15.10 13.50 19.30
CA ALA A 106 -14.15 12.57 19.91
C ALA A 106 -14.74 11.15 19.93
N ASP A 107 -16.04 11.02 20.22
CA ASP A 107 -16.75 9.74 20.12
C ASP A 107 -16.80 9.21 18.68
N ALA A 108 -17.03 10.09 17.69
CA ALA A 108 -17.02 9.69 16.28
C ALA A 108 -15.65 9.16 15.84
N LEU A 109 -14.57 9.87 16.19
CA LEU A 109 -13.20 9.46 15.90
C LEU A 109 -12.82 8.18 16.65
N ALA A 110 -13.23 8.03 17.91
CA ALA A 110 -12.98 6.81 18.68
C ALA A 110 -13.61 5.58 18.01
N ARG A 111 -14.90 5.67 17.63
CA ARG A 111 -15.58 4.59 16.90
C ARG A 111 -14.93 4.29 15.55
N ALA A 112 -14.56 5.33 14.80
CA ALA A 112 -13.89 5.15 13.53
C ALA A 112 -12.55 4.42 13.69
N ARG A 113 -11.75 4.77 14.71
CA ARG A 113 -10.50 4.05 15.04
C ARG A 113 -10.75 2.58 15.36
N GLU A 114 -11.82 2.24 16.07
CA GLU A 114 -12.18 0.84 16.36
C GLU A 114 -12.50 0.05 15.08
N HIS A 115 -13.20 0.67 14.12
CA HIS A 115 -13.46 0.05 12.81
C HIS A 115 -12.18 -0.08 11.99
N LEU A 116 -11.38 0.98 11.90
CA LEU A 116 -10.14 1.04 11.12
C LEU A 116 -9.05 0.12 11.70
N ALA A 117 -9.08 -0.20 12.99
CA ALA A 117 -8.15 -1.17 13.58
C ALA A 117 -8.34 -2.61 13.06
N ARG A 118 -9.47 -2.90 12.37
CA ARG A 118 -9.80 -4.23 11.84
C ARG A 118 -9.63 -4.35 10.33
N VAL A 119 -9.34 -3.25 9.63
CA VAL A 119 -9.20 -3.28 8.17
C VAL A 119 -7.78 -3.71 7.79
N PRO A 120 -7.55 -4.29 6.59
CA PRO A 120 -6.21 -4.64 6.16
C PRO A 120 -5.31 -3.41 6.18
N GLN A 121 -4.15 -3.49 6.85
CA GLN A 121 -3.20 -2.39 6.85
C GLN A 121 -2.63 -2.19 5.45
N LEU A 122 -2.53 -0.94 5.01
CA LEU A 122 -1.86 -0.59 3.77
C LEU A 122 -0.37 -0.31 4.03
N VAL A 123 0.50 -0.93 3.24
CA VAL A 123 1.95 -0.86 3.36
C VAL A 123 2.49 0.03 2.24
N PRO A 124 3.28 1.08 2.56
CA PRO A 124 3.75 2.02 1.56
C PRO A 124 4.75 1.36 0.60
N VAL A 125 4.57 1.63 -0.69
CA VAL A 125 5.49 1.26 -1.77
C VAL A 125 6.37 2.47 -2.11
N CYS A 126 5.75 3.56 -2.57
CA CYS A 126 6.42 4.79 -2.97
C CYS A 126 5.47 5.99 -2.86
N GLY A 127 5.89 7.09 -2.23
CA GLY A 127 5.04 8.27 -2.03
C GLY A 127 3.73 7.91 -1.32
N HIS A 128 2.59 8.25 -1.93
CA HIS A 128 1.25 7.87 -1.45
C HIS A 128 0.71 6.60 -2.13
N ARG A 129 1.59 5.68 -2.55
CA ARG A 129 1.23 4.41 -3.20
C ARG A 129 1.35 3.27 -2.21
N TYR A 130 0.32 2.43 -2.14
CA TYR A 130 0.21 1.39 -1.12
C TYR A 130 -0.23 0.04 -1.69
N LEU A 131 0.26 -1.03 -1.08
CA LEU A 131 -0.22 -2.40 -1.24
C LEU A 131 -0.88 -2.89 0.05
N PRO A 132 -1.80 -3.87 -0.02
CA PRO A 132 -2.35 -4.47 1.19
C PRO A 132 -1.31 -5.33 1.91
N GLY A 133 -1.22 -5.17 3.23
CA GLY A 133 -0.33 -5.92 4.09
C GLY A 133 -0.82 -7.33 4.41
N ILE A 134 -1.06 -8.14 3.36
CA ILE A 134 -1.59 -9.50 3.46
C ILE A 134 -0.51 -10.49 3.09
N ALA A 135 0.01 -11.23 4.09
CA ALA A 135 1.06 -12.21 3.94
C ALA A 135 0.76 -13.24 2.83
N GLY A 136 1.77 -13.53 2.01
CA GLY A 136 1.71 -14.55 0.96
C GLY A 136 0.80 -14.20 -0.22
N SER A 137 0.21 -13.01 -0.25
CA SER A 137 -0.67 -12.59 -1.35
C SER A 137 0.08 -11.80 -2.43
N SER A 138 -0.41 -11.82 -3.67
CA SER A 138 0.18 -11.08 -4.80
C SER A 138 -0.90 -10.61 -5.78
N GLY A 139 -0.55 -9.66 -6.65
CA GLY A 139 -1.44 -9.20 -7.73
C GLY A 139 -2.61 -8.36 -7.23
N TYR A 140 -2.47 -7.75 -6.05
CA TYR A 140 -3.38 -6.71 -5.60
C TYR A 140 -3.03 -5.38 -6.25
N PRO A 141 -4.02 -4.52 -6.53
CA PRO A 141 -3.76 -3.23 -7.12
C PRO A 141 -2.94 -2.35 -6.16
N VAL A 142 -2.06 -1.54 -6.74
CA VAL A 142 -1.40 -0.45 -6.04
C VAL A 142 -2.37 0.71 -5.97
N LEU A 143 -2.73 1.11 -4.75
CA LEU A 143 -3.64 2.21 -4.50
C LEU A 143 -2.86 3.51 -4.34
N SER A 144 -3.30 4.58 -5.00
CA SER A 144 -2.95 5.94 -4.60
C SER A 144 -3.92 6.38 -3.52
N VAL A 145 -3.43 6.72 -2.32
CA VAL A 145 -4.28 7.06 -1.18
C VAL A 145 -4.03 8.48 -0.71
N TYR A 146 -5.03 9.34 -0.85
CA TYR A 146 -5.05 10.66 -0.26
C TYR A 146 -6.37 10.87 0.47
N GLN A 147 -6.38 10.63 1.77
CA GLN A 147 -7.62 10.63 2.56
C GLN A 147 -8.61 9.57 2.03
N THR A 148 -9.89 9.90 1.86
CA THR A 148 -10.87 9.01 1.22
C THR A 148 -10.88 9.10 -0.31
N ASP A 149 -10.06 9.94 -0.93
CA ASP A 149 -9.80 9.95 -2.37
C ASP A 149 -8.75 8.88 -2.70
N ILE A 150 -9.22 7.77 -3.27
CA ILE A 150 -8.40 6.60 -3.59
C ILE A 150 -8.61 6.24 -5.06
N VAL A 151 -7.51 5.99 -5.79
CA VAL A 151 -7.57 5.53 -7.18
C VAL A 151 -6.66 4.33 -7.40
N TYR A 152 -6.99 3.51 -8.41
CA TYR A 152 -6.04 2.52 -8.92
C TYR A 152 -4.89 3.23 -9.62
N TYR A 153 -3.69 3.03 -9.12
CA TYR A 153 -2.46 3.58 -9.72
C TYR A 153 -1.62 2.48 -10.42
N GLY A 154 -2.01 1.22 -10.20
CA GLY A 154 -1.61 0.05 -10.96
C GLY A 154 -2.51 -1.13 -10.58
N TYR A 155 -2.81 -2.03 -11.50
CA TYR A 155 -3.66 -3.20 -11.20
C TYR A 155 -2.93 -4.34 -10.49
N ASP A 156 -1.60 -4.27 -10.49
CA ASP A 156 -0.67 -5.02 -9.66
C ASP A 156 0.61 -4.20 -9.47
N LEU A 157 1.55 -4.70 -8.66
CA LEU A 157 2.82 -4.03 -8.42
C LEU A 157 3.68 -3.89 -9.71
N ARG A 158 3.62 -4.88 -10.61
CA ARG A 158 4.37 -4.86 -11.87
C ARG A 158 3.88 -3.75 -12.79
N GLY A 159 2.57 -3.69 -13.02
CA GLY A 159 1.91 -2.69 -13.84
C GLY A 159 2.08 -1.29 -13.27
N TYR A 160 2.05 -1.14 -11.94
CA TYR A 160 2.42 0.13 -11.29
C TYR A 160 3.84 0.55 -11.64
N LEU A 161 4.83 -0.32 -11.44
CA LEU A 161 6.24 0.02 -11.65
C LEU A 161 6.52 0.38 -13.12
N ARG A 162 5.93 -0.36 -14.07
CA ARG A 162 6.02 -0.04 -15.51
C ARG A 162 5.33 1.29 -15.85
N HIS A 163 4.19 1.57 -15.23
CA HIS A 163 3.44 2.80 -15.50
C HIS A 163 4.16 4.05 -14.96
N ASP A 164 4.59 4.02 -13.70
CA ASP A 164 5.12 5.20 -13.01
C ASP A 164 6.60 5.47 -13.33
N PHE A 165 7.34 4.44 -13.78
CA PHE A 165 8.79 4.55 -14.03
C PHE A 165 9.24 4.05 -15.42
N GLY A 166 8.38 3.36 -16.17
CA GLY A 166 8.70 2.83 -17.50
C GLY A 166 8.06 3.59 -18.66
N ASP A 167 7.38 4.71 -18.39
CA ASP A 167 6.60 5.48 -19.36
C ASP A 167 5.51 4.67 -20.09
N GLU A 168 5.09 3.52 -19.53
CA GLU A 168 3.99 2.73 -20.08
C GLU A 168 2.64 3.33 -19.65
N PRO A 169 1.61 3.36 -20.51
CA PRO A 169 0.27 3.74 -20.06
C PRO A 169 -0.27 2.71 -19.07
N LEU A 170 -1.12 3.15 -18.14
CA LEU A 170 -1.93 2.22 -17.36
C LEU A 170 -2.79 1.44 -18.34
N GLY A 171 -2.55 0.13 -18.43
CA GLY A 171 -3.27 -0.77 -19.34
C GLY A 171 -4.77 -0.84 -19.03
N PRO A 172 -5.54 -1.63 -19.79
CA PRO A 172 -6.92 -1.93 -19.40
C PRO A 172 -6.96 -2.72 -18.08
N PRO A 173 -8.05 -2.62 -17.29
CA PRO A 173 -8.25 -3.47 -16.14
C PRO A 173 -8.17 -4.96 -16.51
N PRO A 174 -7.70 -5.83 -15.59
CA PRO A 174 -7.65 -7.26 -15.84
C PRO A 174 -9.06 -7.85 -16.06
N PRO A 175 -9.19 -8.98 -16.79
CA PRO A 175 -10.46 -9.67 -16.95
C PRO A 175 -11.07 -10.04 -15.59
N GLY A 176 -12.29 -9.56 -15.32
CA GLY A 176 -12.96 -9.72 -14.02
C GLY A 176 -12.71 -8.58 -13.03
N GLY A 177 -11.96 -7.56 -13.43
CA GLY A 177 -11.69 -6.35 -12.63
C GLY A 177 -10.52 -6.53 -11.65
N PRO A 178 -10.00 -5.41 -11.10
CA PRO A 178 -8.91 -5.46 -10.12
C PRO A 178 -9.31 -6.22 -8.86
N ARG A 179 -8.34 -6.90 -8.23
CA ARG A 179 -8.58 -7.57 -6.93
C ARG A 179 -9.04 -6.54 -5.90
N GLN A 180 -10.04 -6.94 -5.11
CA GLN A 180 -10.62 -6.07 -4.09
C GLN A 180 -9.84 -6.17 -2.79
N ILE A 181 -9.37 -5.03 -2.28
CA ILE A 181 -8.80 -4.89 -0.95
C ILE A 181 -9.95 -4.58 -0.01
N GLU A 182 -10.19 -5.46 0.96
CA GLU A 182 -11.25 -5.28 1.95
C GLU A 182 -11.15 -3.89 2.58
N PHE A 183 -12.30 -3.24 2.75
CA PHE A 183 -12.43 -1.84 3.13
C PHE A 183 -11.95 -0.84 2.06
N TRP A 184 -10.68 -0.85 1.68
CA TRP A 184 -10.08 0.22 0.86
C TRP A 184 -10.64 0.33 -0.57
N SER A 185 -11.01 -0.78 -1.20
CA SER A 185 -11.56 -0.73 -2.57
C SER A 185 -12.92 -0.06 -2.68
N ARG A 186 -13.63 0.20 -1.57
CA ARG A 186 -14.93 0.91 -1.58
C ARG A 186 -14.80 2.40 -1.91
N PHE A 187 -13.60 2.95 -1.76
CA PHE A 187 -13.29 4.36 -2.01
C PHE A 187 -12.78 4.62 -3.42
N VAL A 188 -12.58 3.56 -4.21
CA VAL A 188 -11.93 3.70 -5.50
C VAL A 188 -12.91 4.26 -6.52
N GLU A 189 -12.58 5.44 -7.05
CA GLU A 189 -13.32 6.15 -8.11
C GLU A 189 -12.52 6.26 -9.41
#